data_AF-A0A9E5HYX5-F1
#
_entry.id   AF-A0A9E5HYX5-F1
#
_cell.length_a   1.000
_cell.length_b   1.000
_cell.length_c   1.000
_cell.angle_alpha   90.00
_cell.angle_beta   90.00
_cell.angle_gamma   90.00
#
_symmetry.space_group_name_H-M   'P 1'
#
loop_
_entity.id
_entity.type
_entity.pdbx_description
1 polymer ?
#
loop_
_entity_poly.entity_id
_entity_poly.type
_entity_poly.pdbx_seq_one_letter_code
_entity_poly.pdbx_strand_id
1 'polypeptide(L)'
;SALLVHALQSRPDLLLAATEDRLHQSYRREVMVKTVDLVTKLRSAGVAAVVSGAGPSIVVFDTGDKNEREEIIRAAGTHFVARELEVARSGVESSAI
;
A
#
# COMPACT_ATOMS: atom_id res chain seq x y z
N SER A 1 -5.50 -2.19 -14.19
CA SER A 1 -6.47 -3.23 -13.80
C SER A 1 -7.81 -2.57 -13.57
N ALA A 2 -8.88 -2.99 -14.26
CA ALA A 2 -10.24 -2.50 -14.00
C ALA A 2 -10.74 -2.87 -12.58
N LEU A 3 -10.20 -3.95 -12.00
CA LEU A 3 -10.56 -4.43 -10.68
C LEU A 3 -10.12 -3.47 -9.57
N LEU A 4 -8.97 -2.80 -9.70
CA LEU A 4 -8.49 -1.82 -8.72
C LEU A 4 -9.40 -0.60 -8.64
N VAL A 5 -9.81 -0.07 -9.80
CA VAL A 5 -10.73 1.06 -9.87
C VAL A 5 -12.05 0.70 -9.19
N HIS A 6 -12.60 -0.47 -9.50
CA HIS A 6 -13.83 -0.96 -8.87
C HIS A 6 -13.69 -1.17 -7.35
N ALA A 7 -12.56 -1.75 -6.91
CA ALA A 7 -12.31 -1.99 -5.49
C ALA A 7 -12.24 -0.68 -4.70
N LEU A 8 -11.53 0.33 -5.23
CA LEU A 8 -11.41 1.65 -4.61
C LEU A 8 -12.75 2.41 -4.55
N GLN A 9 -13.64 2.22 -5.54
CA GLN A 9 -14.90 2.96 -5.61
C GLN A 9 -16.04 2.32 -4.83
N SER A 10 -16.15 1.00 -4.83
CA SER A 10 -17.41 0.34 -4.39
C SER A 10 -17.22 -1.01 -3.72
N ARG A 11 -16.04 -1.63 -3.82
CA ARG A 11 -15.80 -2.99 -3.33
C ARG A 11 -14.46 -3.08 -2.59
N PRO A 12 -14.30 -2.42 -1.43
CA PRO A 12 -13.06 -2.45 -0.67
C PRO A 12 -12.64 -3.86 -0.26
N ASP A 13 -13.59 -4.80 -0.15
CA ASP A 13 -13.34 -6.23 0.08
C ASP A 13 -12.49 -6.89 -1.04
N LEU A 14 -12.44 -6.30 -2.23
CA LEU A 14 -11.64 -6.79 -3.35
C LEU A 14 -10.23 -6.20 -3.40
N LEU A 15 -9.86 -5.28 -2.49
CA LEU A 15 -8.58 -4.56 -2.55
C LEU A 15 -7.37 -5.51 -2.57
N LEU A 16 -7.39 -6.59 -1.80
CA LEU A 16 -6.30 -7.57 -1.77
C LEU A 16 -6.07 -8.20 -3.16
N ALA A 17 -7.14 -8.68 -3.79
CA ALA A 17 -7.09 -9.28 -5.13
C ALA A 17 -6.79 -8.23 -6.20
N ALA A 18 -7.35 -7.03 -6.06
CA ALA A 18 -7.19 -5.93 -6.99
C ALA A 18 -5.77 -5.36 -7.03
N THR A 19 -5.03 -5.52 -5.94
CA THR A 19 -3.63 -5.11 -5.77
C THR A 19 -2.62 -6.24 -6.02
N GLU A 20 -3.06 -7.40 -6.50
CA GLU A 20 -2.13 -8.42 -6.99
C GLU A 20 -1.32 -7.88 -8.18
N ASP A 21 -0.03 -7.65 -7.95
CA ASP A 21 0.89 -7.30 -9.01
C ASP A 21 1.32 -8.57 -9.77
N ARG A 22 0.67 -8.81 -10.90
CA ARG A 22 0.99 -9.92 -11.82
C ARG A 22 2.00 -9.52 -12.90
N LEU A 23 2.42 -8.25 -12.96
CA LEU A 23 3.23 -7.70 -14.04
C LEU A 23 4.72 -7.56 -13.67
N HIS A 24 5.07 -7.38 -12.40
CA HIS A 24 6.47 -7.15 -12.04
C HIS A 24 7.28 -8.45 -11.87
N GLN A 25 7.84 -8.81 -13.03
CA GLN A 25 9.00 -9.65 -13.27
C GLN A 25 10.12 -9.41 -12.24
N SER A 26 10.74 -10.52 -11.85
CA SER A 26 11.78 -10.75 -10.83
C SER A 26 13.04 -9.87 -10.86
N TYR A 27 13.13 -8.82 -11.68
CA TYR A 27 14.34 -8.03 -11.90
C TYR A 27 14.60 -6.93 -10.84
N ARG A 28 13.57 -6.48 -10.10
CA ARG A 28 13.72 -5.42 -9.07
C ARG A 28 13.98 -5.92 -7.64
N ARG A 29 13.95 -7.24 -7.39
CA ARG A 29 14.08 -7.79 -6.03
C ARG A 29 15.44 -7.50 -5.39
N GLU A 30 16.51 -7.39 -6.16
CA GLU A 30 17.87 -7.25 -5.62
C GLU A 30 18.12 -5.90 -4.91
N VAL A 31 17.34 -4.85 -5.19
CA VAL A 31 17.58 -3.50 -4.65
C VAL A 31 16.64 -3.15 -3.49
N MET A 32 15.58 -3.94 -3.23
CA MET A 32 14.48 -3.57 -2.32
C MET A 32 13.97 -4.72 -1.45
N VAL A 33 14.88 -5.59 -1.00
CA VAL A 33 14.56 -6.83 -0.25
C VAL A 33 13.59 -6.56 0.90
N LYS A 34 13.89 -5.58 1.78
CA LYS A 34 13.04 -5.26 2.93
C LYS A 34 11.62 -4.82 2.55
N THR A 35 11.49 -4.09 1.44
CA THR A 35 10.18 -3.64 0.94
C THR A 35 9.38 -4.81 0.41
N VAL A 36 10.01 -5.69 -0.37
CA VAL A 36 9.38 -6.90 -0.92
C VAL A 36 8.97 -7.86 0.19
N ASP A 37 9.82 -8.05 1.20
CA ASP A 37 9.54 -8.91 2.34
C ASP A 37 8.34 -8.41 3.14
N LEU A 38 8.29 -7.10 3.43
CA LEU A 38 7.17 -6.53 4.17
C LEU A 38 5.87 -6.58 3.37
N VAL A 39 5.89 -6.25 2.07
CA VAL A 39 4.71 -6.40 1.21
C VAL A 39 4.24 -7.85 1.19
N THR A 40 5.15 -8.81 1.02
CA THR A 40 4.81 -10.24 1.00
C THR A 40 4.20 -10.68 2.32
N LYS A 41 4.80 -10.28 3.45
CA LYS A 41 4.30 -10.57 4.79
C LYS A 41 2.90 -10.01 5.02
N LEU A 42 2.68 -8.73 4.70
CA LEU A 42 1.38 -8.08 4.87
C LEU A 42 0.30 -8.72 4.00
N ARG A 43 0.60 -8.96 2.73
CA ARG A 43 -0.35 -9.62 1.80
C ARG A 43 -0.68 -11.05 2.22
N SER A 44 0.28 -11.79 2.75
CA SER A 44 0.05 -13.14 3.29
C SER A 44 -0.88 -13.13 4.51
N ALA A 45 -0.97 -11.99 5.21
CA ALA A 45 -1.90 -11.76 6.31
C ALA A 45 -3.26 -11.18 5.85
N GLY A 46 -3.51 -11.09 4.54
CA GLY A 46 -4.75 -10.54 3.99
C GLY A 46 -4.76 -9.02 3.79
N VAL A 47 -3.66 -8.33 4.12
CA VAL A 47 -3.58 -6.87 4.04
C VAL A 47 -3.28 -6.42 2.61
N ALA A 48 -4.06 -5.48 2.08
CA ALA A 48 -3.87 -4.91 0.75
C ALA A 48 -2.67 -3.94 0.71
N ALA A 49 -1.46 -4.49 0.63
CA ALA A 49 -0.20 -3.76 0.55
C ALA A 49 0.42 -3.83 -0.85
N VAL A 50 1.01 -2.71 -1.30
CA VAL A 50 1.73 -2.57 -2.58
C VAL A 50 2.97 -1.70 -2.43
N VAL A 51 3.93 -1.86 -3.34
CA VAL A 51 5.02 -0.89 -3.51
C VAL A 51 4.42 0.41 -4.07
N SER A 52 4.76 1.55 -3.47
CA SER A 52 4.34 2.86 -3.93
C SER A 52 5.22 3.34 -5.08
N GLY A 53 4.65 3.44 -6.29
CA GLY A 53 5.39 3.85 -7.49
C GLY A 53 6.58 2.94 -7.78
N ALA A 54 7.79 3.50 -7.75
CA ALA A 54 9.04 2.73 -7.89
C ALA A 54 9.63 2.23 -6.56
N GLY A 55 8.99 2.52 -5.43
CA GLY A 55 9.46 2.23 -4.07
C GLY A 55 10.53 3.22 -3.58
N PRO A 56 11.10 3.02 -2.36
CA PRO A 56 10.92 1.87 -1.45
C PRO A 56 9.70 1.97 -0.53
N SER A 57 8.94 3.05 -0.63
CA SER A 57 7.72 3.24 0.15
C SER A 57 6.68 2.17 -0.18
N ILE A 58 5.89 1.81 0.83
CA ILE A 58 4.77 0.88 0.73
C ILE A 58 3.50 1.67 0.99
N VAL A 59 2.46 1.42 0.20
CA VAL A 59 1.11 1.89 0.48
C VAL A 59 0.28 0.70 0.92
N VAL A 60 -0.45 0.89 2.03
CA VAL A 60 -1.42 -0.06 2.56
C VAL A 60 -2.79 0.57 2.48
N PHE A 61 -3.75 -0.12 1.87
CA PHE A 61 -5.14 0.31 1.85
C PHE A 61 -5.85 -0.29 3.06
N ASP A 62 -5.96 0.52 4.12
CA ASP A 62 -6.68 0.21 5.36
C ASP A 62 -8.17 0.57 5.23
N THR A 63 -9.05 -0.29 5.75
CA THR A 63 -10.51 -0.05 5.77
C THR A 63 -11.02 0.60 7.06
N GLY A 64 -10.12 0.89 8.01
CA GLY A 64 -10.38 1.71 9.19
C GLY A 64 -10.40 0.95 10.52
N ASP A 65 -9.99 -0.33 10.55
CA ASP A 65 -9.86 -1.08 11.80
C ASP A 65 -8.60 -0.65 12.55
N LYS A 66 -8.78 -0.12 13.76
CA LYS A 66 -7.66 0.37 14.57
C LYS A 66 -6.68 -0.74 14.97
N ASN A 67 -7.18 -1.93 15.32
CA ASN A 67 -6.34 -3.03 15.77
C ASN A 67 -5.50 -3.57 14.61
N GLU A 68 -6.12 -3.75 13.44
CA GLU A 68 -5.42 -4.14 12.21
C GLU A 68 -4.32 -3.13 11.87
N ARG A 69 -4.63 -1.83 11.95
CA ARG A 69 -3.65 -0.77 11.71
C ARG A 69 -2.47 -0.83 12.68
N GLU A 70 -2.70 -1.03 13.97
CA GLU A 70 -1.62 -1.19 14.93
C GLU A 70 -0.75 -2.43 14.63
N GLU A 71 -1.35 -3.53 14.16
CA GLU A 71 -0.62 -4.73 13.72
C GLU A 71 0.23 -4.46 12.48
N ILE A 72 -0.29 -3.73 11.50
CA ILE A 72 0.45 -3.30 10.31
C ILE A 72 1.67 -2.46 10.71
N ILE A 73 1.49 -1.49 11.61
CA ILE A 73 2.58 -0.64 12.13
C ILE A 73 3.62 -1.48 12.86
N ARG A 74 3.20 -2.44 13.70
CA ARG A 74 4.11 -3.37 14.37
C ARG A 74 4.87 -4.24 13.37
N ALA A 75 4.21 -4.72 12.31
CA ALA A 75 4.81 -5.57 11.30
C ALA A 75 5.91 -4.86 10.49
N ALA A 76 5.80 -3.54 10.32
CA ALA A 76 6.80 -2.69 9.68
C ALA A 76 8.14 -2.62 10.45
N GLY A 77 8.13 -2.82 11.77
CA GLY A 77 9.32 -2.81 12.61
C GLY A 77 10.09 -1.49 12.55
N THR A 78 11.41 -1.54 12.73
CA THR A 78 12.27 -0.33 12.79
C THR A 78 12.76 0.14 11.44
N HIS A 79 12.48 -0.59 10.36
CA HIS A 79 12.95 -0.28 9.01
C HIS A 79 12.04 0.69 8.25
N PHE A 80 10.81 0.90 8.73
CA PHE A 80 9.84 1.78 8.11
C PHE A 80 9.24 2.70 9.16
N VAL A 81 8.92 3.93 8.74
CA VAL A 81 8.11 4.86 9.53
C VAL A 81 6.71 4.84 8.93
N ALA A 82 5.74 4.34 9.69
CA ALA A 82 4.36 4.34 9.25
C ALA A 82 3.75 5.75 9.39
N ARG A 83 2.98 6.16 8.38
CA ARG A 83 2.22 7.41 8.38
C ARG A 83 0.81 7.10 7.90
N GLU A 84 -0.18 7.52 8.69
CA GLU A 84 -1.56 7.57 8.26
C GLU A 84 -1.73 8.77 7.34
N LEU A 85 -2.30 8.54 6.16
CA LEU A 85 -2.48 9.56 5.13
C LEU A 85 -3.90 9.44 4.58
N GLU A 86 -4.59 10.58 4.48
CA GLU A 86 -5.84 10.67 3.74
C GLU A 86 -5.58 10.90 2.25
N VAL A 87 -6.57 10.55 1.42
CA VAL A 87 -6.56 10.94 0.01
C VAL A 87 -6.81 12.45 -0.08
N ALA A 88 -5.82 13.18 -0.59
CA ALA A 88 -5.96 14.61 -0.83
C ALA A 88 -7.15 14.88 -1.77
N ARG A 89 -8.05 15.79 -1.36
CA ARG A 89 -9.25 16.16 -2.14
C ARG A 89 -9.00 17.31 -3.11
N SER A 90 -7.97 18.12 -2.87
CA SER A 90 -7.49 19.14 -3.78
C SER A 90 -6.09 18.80 -4.28
N GLY A 91 -5.77 19.32 -5.48
CA GLY A 91 -4.42 19.25 -6.03
C GLY A 91 -3.52 20.35 -5.48
N VAL A 92 -2.48 20.71 -6.22
CA VAL A 92 -1.66 21.89 -5.91
C VAL A 92 -2.53 23.15 -5.95
N GLU A 93 -2.46 23.93 -4.87
CA GLU A 93 -3.06 25.26 -4.80
C GLU A 93 -1.96 26.32 -4.85
N SER A 94 -2.10 27.30 -5.73
CA SER A 94 -1.20 28.47 -5.80
C SER A 94 -1.94 29.69 -5.26
N SER A 95 -1.43 30.31 -4.19
CA SER A 95 -1.87 31.66 -3.83
C SER A 95 -1.06 32.68 -4.64
N ALA A 96 -1.73 33.47 -5.47
CA ALA A 96 -1.14 34.65 -6.06
C ALA A 96 -0.92 35.70 -4.95
N ILE A 97 0.30 36.23 -4.86
CA ILE A 97 0.68 37.34 -3.98
C ILE A 97 0.18 38.64 -4.60
#